data_AF-A0AA96WQD2-F1
#
_entry.id   AF-A0AA96WQD2-F1
#
_cell.length_a   1.000
_cell.length_b   1.000
_cell.length_c   1.000
_cell.angle_alpha   90.00
_cell.angle_beta   90.00
_cell.angle_gamma   90.00
#
_symmetry.space_group_name_H-M   'P 1'
#
loop_
_entity.id
_entity.type
_entity.pdbx_description
1 polymer ?
#
loop_
_entity_poly.entity_id
_entity_poly.type
_entity_poly.pdbx_seq_one_letter_code
_entity_poly.pdbx_strand_id
1 'polypeptide(L)'
;MSGTIRTRLVKFGNSQGIRIPKPLLEQSGIQSEVEIEVEGNRLIIRPISHPRAGWEAAIAAEIKTSGDEGLLDDETSTQWDETEWQW
;
A
#
# COMPACT_ATOMS: atom_id res chain seq x y z
N MET A 1 -17.66 9.74 -13.15
CA MET A 1 -18.17 11.14 -13.20
C MET A 1 -17.36 11.95 -12.22
N SER A 2 -16.80 13.09 -12.63
CA SER A 2 -16.04 13.94 -11.72
C SER A 2 -17.00 14.96 -11.09
N GLY A 3 -17.37 14.72 -9.82
CA GLY A 3 -18.27 15.60 -9.08
C GLY A 3 -17.47 16.63 -8.29
N THR A 4 -17.71 17.93 -8.53
CA THR A 4 -17.12 19.00 -7.71
C THR A 4 -18.04 19.32 -6.54
N ILE A 5 -17.51 19.30 -5.32
CA ILE A 5 -18.23 19.75 -4.12
C ILE A 5 -17.54 20.96 -3.52
N ARG A 6 -18.32 21.82 -2.86
CA ARG A 6 -17.81 22.90 -2.02
C ARG A 6 -18.00 22.52 -0.56
N THR A 7 -16.92 22.50 0.20
CA THR A 7 -16.93 22.19 1.65
C THR A 7 -16.12 23.24 2.39
N ARG A 8 -16.24 23.25 3.72
CA ARG A 8 -15.48 24.14 4.59
C ARG A 8 -14.32 23.39 5.24
N LEU A 9 -13.21 24.09 5.39
CA LEU A 9 -12.08 23.62 6.22
C LEU A 9 -12.48 23.67 7.69
N VAL A 10 -12.12 22.62 8.43
CA VAL A 10 -12.38 22.47 9.86
C VAL A 10 -11.05 22.45 10.58
N LYS A 11 -10.89 23.26 11.63
CA LYS A 11 -9.67 23.31 12.41
C LYS A 11 -9.65 22.17 13.44
N PHE A 12 -8.54 21.45 13.48
CA PHE A 12 -8.22 20.42 14.48
C PHE A 12 -6.85 20.73 15.09
N GLY A 13 -6.82 21.58 16.12
CA GLY A 13 -5.57 22.05 16.71
C GLY A 13 -4.73 22.86 15.71
N ASN A 14 -3.50 22.40 15.43
CA ASN A 14 -2.62 22.98 14.40
C ASN A 14 -2.91 22.46 12.98
N SER A 15 -3.81 21.49 12.85
CA SER A 15 -4.16 20.86 11.57
C SER A 15 -5.49 21.37 11.04
N GLN A 16 -5.73 21.15 9.74
CA GLN A 16 -7.02 21.39 9.10
C GLN A 16 -7.54 20.11 8.45
N GLY A 17 -8.85 19.92 8.51
CA GLY A 17 -9.54 18.79 7.89
C GLY A 17 -10.61 19.25 6.90
N ILE A 18 -10.96 18.37 5.97
CA ILE A 18 -12.09 18.52 5.04
C ILE A 18 -13.13 17.46 5.33
N ARG A 19 -14.42 17.82 5.24
CA ARG A 19 -15.51 16.83 5.32
C ARG A 19 -15.74 16.22 3.94
N ILE A 20 -15.49 14.92 3.79
CA ILE A 20 -15.72 14.16 2.57
C ILE A 20 -17.04 13.40 2.71
N PRO A 21 -18.04 13.64 1.84
CA PRO A 21 -19.28 12.87 1.82
C PRO A 21 -19.04 11.38 1.60
N LYS A 22 -19.78 10.52 2.32
CA LYS A 22 -19.69 9.06 2.22
C LYS A 22 -19.72 8.52 0.77
N PRO A 23 -20.57 9.02 -0.15
CA PRO A 23 -20.57 8.54 -1.53
C PRO A 23 -19.27 8.79 -2.29
N LEU A 24 -18.54 9.88 -1.98
CA LEU A 24 -17.25 10.17 -2.61
C LEU A 24 -16.13 9.30 -2.03
N LEU A 25 -16.19 9.02 -0.72
CA LEU A 25 -15.25 8.13 -0.04
C LEU A 25 -15.37 6.70 -0.58
N GLU A 26 -16.61 6.22 -0.79
CA GLU A 26 -16.87 4.89 -1.37
C GLU A 26 -16.39 4.81 -2.83
N GLN A 27 -16.63 5.85 -3.64
CA GLN A 27 -16.17 5.90 -5.03
C GLN A 27 -14.66 5.98 -5.17
N SER A 28 -13.94 6.59 -4.21
CA SER A 28 -12.49 6.68 -4.24
C SER A 28 -11.78 5.41 -3.73
N GLY A 29 -12.53 4.46 -3.16
CA GLY A 29 -11.97 3.23 -2.57
C GLY A 29 -11.17 3.47 -1.29
N ILE A 30 -11.28 4.65 -0.68
CA ILE A 30 -10.60 4.98 0.57
C ILE A 30 -11.35 4.33 1.75
N GLN A 31 -10.62 3.65 2.64
CA GLN A 31 -11.19 3.00 3.82
C GLN A 31 -10.74 3.69 5.12
N SER A 32 -9.50 3.44 5.56
CA SER A 32 -8.96 3.93 6.83
C SER A 32 -7.78 4.87 6.66
N GLU A 33 -6.89 4.56 5.72
CA GLU A 33 -5.63 5.28 5.55
C GLU A 33 -5.49 5.84 4.13
N VAL A 34 -4.86 7.01 4.05
CA VAL A 34 -4.64 7.74 2.81
C VAL A 34 -3.24 8.31 2.75
N GLU A 35 -2.74 8.42 1.54
CA GLU A 35 -1.56 9.23 1.23
C GLU A 35 -2.03 10.59 0.69
N ILE A 36 -1.34 11.66 1.10
CA ILE A 36 -1.63 13.03 0.68
C ILE A 36 -0.37 13.63 0.04
N GLU A 37 -0.48 14.06 -1.21
CA GLU A 37 0.58 14.69 -1.98
C GLU A 37 0.19 16.12 -2.38
N VAL A 38 1.16 17.03 -2.43
CA VAL A 38 0.98 18.40 -2.95
C VAL A 38 1.51 18.46 -4.38
N GLU A 39 0.62 18.73 -5.34
CA GLU A 39 0.97 18.96 -6.74
C GLU A 39 0.56 20.37 -7.16
N GLY A 40 1.52 21.29 -7.19
CA GLY A 40 1.29 22.72 -7.47
C GLY A 40 0.37 23.36 -6.43
N ASN A 41 -0.85 23.69 -6.82
CA ASN A 41 -1.88 24.27 -5.96
C ASN A 41 -2.99 23.28 -5.56
N ARG A 42 -2.74 21.97 -5.69
CA ARG A 42 -3.72 20.90 -5.43
C ARG A 42 -3.19 19.92 -4.40
N LEU A 43 -4.09 19.42 -3.56
CA LEU A 43 -3.84 18.22 -2.74
C LEU A 43 -4.43 17.02 -3.46
N ILE A 44 -3.61 15.98 -3.66
CA ILE A 44 -4.04 14.71 -4.20
C ILE A 44 -4.09 13.70 -3.06
N ILE A 45 -5.26 13.10 -2.86
CA ILE A 45 -5.50 12.12 -1.78
C ILE A 45 -5.75 10.77 -2.44
N ARG A 46 -4.96 9.76 -2.10
CA ARG A 46 -5.07 8.40 -2.66
C ARG A 46 -5.20 7.37 -1.54
N PRO A 47 -5.95 6.28 -1.74
CA PRO A 47 -5.95 5.17 -0.78
C PRO A 47 -4.54 4.57 -0.67
N ILE A 48 -4.15 4.16 0.54
CA ILE A 48 -2.90 3.42 0.72
C ILE A 48 -3.06 2.01 0.14
N SER A 49 -2.34 1.73 -0.93
CA SER A 49 -2.12 0.36 -1.40
C SER A 49 -1.06 -0.28 -0.52
N HIS A 50 -1.42 -1.35 0.19
CA HIS A 50 -0.44 -2.16 0.89
C HIS A 50 0.26 -3.05 -0.15
N PRO A 51 1.57 -2.90 -0.42
CA PRO A 51 2.25 -3.61 -1.50
C PRO A 51 2.15 -5.14 -1.42
N ARG A 52 1.89 -5.67 -0.21
CA ARG A 52 1.74 -7.10 0.08
C ARG A 52 0.34 -7.50 0.54
N ALA A 53 -0.67 -6.64 0.35
CA ALA A 53 -2.04 -7.05 0.62
C ALA A 53 -2.39 -8.29 -0.22
N GLY A 54 -2.92 -9.33 0.45
CA GLY A 54 -3.29 -10.58 -0.20
C GLY A 54 -2.13 -11.56 -0.45
N TRP A 55 -0.88 -11.20 -0.14
CA TRP A 55 0.24 -12.13 -0.28
C TRP A 55 0.09 -13.35 0.60
N GLU A 56 -0.29 -13.18 1.87
CA GLU A 56 -0.50 -14.30 2.79
C GLU A 56 -1.53 -15.30 2.25
N ALA A 57 -2.65 -14.81 1.73
CA ALA A 57 -3.69 -15.64 1.13
C ALA A 57 -3.21 -16.32 -0.17
N ALA A 58 -2.47 -15.60 -1.01
CA ALA A 58 -1.92 -16.13 -2.26
C ALA A 58 -0.88 -17.24 -1.99
N ILE A 59 0.02 -17.00 -1.04
CA ILE A 59 1.04 -17.97 -0.61
C ILE A 59 0.37 -19.20 0.00
N ALA A 60 -0.61 -19.02 0.90
CA ALA A 60 -1.33 -20.15 1.50
C ALA A 60 -2.11 -20.98 0.46
N ALA A 61 -2.68 -20.33 -0.55
CA ALA A 61 -3.35 -21.02 -1.65
C ALA A 61 -2.35 -21.82 -2.51
N GLU A 62 -1.20 -21.23 -2.83
CA GLU A 62 -0.14 -21.87 -3.60
C GLU A 62 0.44 -23.09 -2.87
N ILE A 63 0.79 -22.97 -1.58
CA ILE A 63 1.26 -24.09 -0.74
C ILE A 63 0.24 -25.23 -0.77
N LYS A 64 -1.06 -24.91 -0.68
CA LYS A 64 -2.13 -25.92 -0.71
C LYS A 64 -2.27 -26.62 -2.06
N THR A 65 -2.01 -25.92 -3.16
CA THR A 65 -2.13 -26.46 -4.52
C THR A 65 -0.88 -27.23 -4.95
N SER A 66 0.29 -26.70 -4.62
CA SER A 66 1.59 -27.23 -5.06
C SER A 66 2.15 -28.27 -4.07
N GLY A 67 1.63 -28.31 -2.83
CA GLY A 67 2.10 -29.23 -1.79
C GLY A 67 3.48 -28.90 -1.24
N ASP A 68 4.01 -27.73 -1.60
CA ASP A 68 5.34 -27.25 -1.26
C ASP A 68 5.26 -26.46 0.06
N GLU A 69 5.67 -27.09 1.17
CA GLU A 69 5.51 -26.54 2.53
C GLU A 69 6.56 -25.48 2.92
N GLY A 70 7.47 -25.12 2.02
CA GLY A 70 8.50 -24.15 2.37
C GLY A 70 9.51 -23.97 1.26
N LEU A 71 9.30 -22.94 0.46
CA LEU A 71 10.26 -22.40 -0.48
C LEU A 71 11.55 -21.99 0.24
N LEU A 72 12.48 -22.92 0.34
CA LEU A 72 13.88 -22.66 0.08
C LEU A 72 14.30 -23.72 -0.94
N ASP A 73 14.71 -23.26 -2.11
CA ASP A 73 15.50 -24.12 -3.01
C ASP A 73 16.70 -24.65 -2.20
N ASP A 74 17.16 -25.85 -2.52
CA ASP A 74 18.41 -26.37 -1.94
C ASP A 74 19.51 -25.30 -2.06
N GLU A 75 20.30 -25.14 -1.00
CA GLU A 75 21.36 -24.13 -0.96
C GLU A 75 22.26 -24.27 -2.19
N THR A 76 22.20 -23.28 -3.07
CA THR A 76 23.02 -23.22 -4.27
C THR A 76 24.22 -22.36 -3.96
N SER A 77 25.41 -22.97 -4.07
CA SER A 77 26.67 -22.25 -3.87
C SER A 77 26.74 -21.05 -4.82
N THR A 78 27.02 -19.89 -4.25
CA THR A 78 27.18 -18.65 -4.96
C THR A 78 28.66 -18.30 -5.08
N GLN A 79 29.02 -17.43 -6.03
CA GLN A 79 30.40 -16.95 -6.17
C GLN A 79 30.94 -16.31 -4.87
N TRP A 80 30.05 -15.82 -4.00
CA TRP A 80 30.39 -15.25 -2.70
C TRP A 80 30.85 -16.30 -1.68
N ASP A 81 30.49 -17.56 -1.88
CA ASP A 81 30.93 -18.69 -1.05
C ASP A 81 32.31 -19.21 -1.49
N GLU A 82 32.71 -18.90 -2.74
CA GLU A 82 33.97 -19.36 -3.34
C GLU A 82 35.14 -18.38 -3.08
N THR A 83 34.86 -17.11 -2.80
CA THR A 83 35.88 -16.09 -2.53
C THR A 83 35.89 -15.64 -1.08
N GLU A 84 37.05 -15.75 -0.43
CA GLU A 84 37.30 -15.17 0.90
C GLU A 84 37.20 -13.65 0.84
N TRP A 85 36.36 -13.09 1.71
CA TRP A 85 36.18 -11.64 1.81
C TRP A 85 37.47 -10.99 2.31
N GLN A 86 38.06 -10.12 1.49
CA GLN A 86 39.17 -9.27 1.89
C GLN A 86 38.60 -7.91 2.31
N TRP A 87 38.85 -7.52 3.57
CA TRP A 87 38.46 -6.24 4.14
C TRP A 87 39.53 -5.17 3.89
#